data_AF-A0A6G4WIT9-F1
#
_entry.id   AF-A0A6G4WIT9-F1
#
_cell.length_a   1.000
_cell.length_b   1.000
_cell.length_c   1.000
_cell.angle_alpha   90.00
_cell.angle_beta   90.00
_cell.angle_gamma   90.00
#
_symmetry.space_group_name_H-M   'P 1'
#
loop_
_entity.id
_entity.type
_entity.pdbx_description
1 polymer ?
#
loop_
_entity_poly.entity_id
_entity_poly.type
_entity_poly.pdbx_seq_one_letter_code
_entity_poly.pdbx_strand_id
1 'polypeptide(L)' 'MSSRDPRTLQTEATLEGEQTLIPGVCPITVCDRLVLRMGTPLRPRAAQKPLDIGLFDGAARNQFDLF' A
#
# COMPACT_ATOMS: atom_id res chain seq x y z
N MET A 1 -8.75 -23.88 19.44
CA MET A 1 -9.78 -23.71 18.40
C MET A 1 -10.88 -22.84 19.02
N SER A 2 -10.78 -21.51 18.91
CA SER A 2 -11.70 -20.60 19.60
C SER A 2 -13.10 -20.75 19.02
N SER A 3 -14.05 -21.07 19.89
CA SER A 3 -15.49 -21.13 19.62
C SER A 3 -15.97 -19.88 18.90
N ARG A 4 -16.72 -20.04 17.80
CA ARG A 4 -17.47 -18.95 17.17
C ARG A 4 -18.55 -18.51 18.17
N ASP A 5 -18.31 -17.39 18.85
CA ASP A 5 -19.33 -16.70 19.63
C ASP A 5 -20.43 -16.23 18.65
N PRO A 6 -21.69 -16.71 18.76
CA PRO A 6 -22.77 -16.37 17.83
C PRO A 6 -23.32 -14.98 18.13
N ARG A 7 -22.42 -13.98 18.20
CA ARG A 7 -22.84 -12.58 18.22
C ARG A 7 -23.51 -12.32 16.89
N THR A 8 -24.78 -11.96 16.94
CA THR A 8 -25.54 -11.47 15.79
C THR A 8 -24.69 -10.45 15.05
N LEU A 9 -24.34 -10.77 13.81
CA LEU A 9 -23.51 -9.89 12.99
C LEU A 9 -24.28 -8.58 12.77
N GLN A 10 -23.61 -7.44 12.91
CA GLN A 10 -24.24 -6.16 12.60
C GLN A 10 -24.42 -6.07 11.09
N THR A 11 -25.65 -5.75 10.67
CA THR A 11 -26.05 -5.63 9.26
C THR A 11 -26.55 -4.22 8.99
N GLU A 12 -26.27 -3.72 7.79
CA GLU A 12 -26.70 -2.42 7.29
C GLU A 12 -27.20 -2.57 5.85
N ALA A 13 -28.35 -1.98 5.54
CA ALA A 13 -28.89 -1.95 4.19
C ALA A 13 -28.17 -0.88 3.36
N THR A 14 -27.53 -1.30 2.27
CA THR A 14 -26.86 -0.42 1.30
C THR A 14 -27.52 -0.52 -0.07
N LEU A 15 -27.11 0.32 -1.03
CA LEU A 15 -27.61 0.23 -2.41
C LEU A 15 -27.23 -1.10 -3.07
N GLU A 16 -26.16 -1.73 -2.59
CA GLU A 16 -25.61 -3.01 -3.02
C GLU A 16 -26.27 -4.20 -2.28
N GLY A 17 -27.21 -3.94 -1.36
CA GLY A 17 -27.92 -4.95 -0.55
C GLY A 17 -27.53 -4.92 0.93
N GLU A 18 -27.93 -5.95 1.68
CA GLU A 18 -27.56 -6.13 3.08
C GLU A 18 -26.06 -6.41 3.21
N GLN A 19 -25.36 -5.56 3.95
CA GLN A 19 -23.93 -5.66 4.20
C GLN A 19 -23.67 -5.93 5.66
N THR A 20 -22.64 -6.72 5.95
CA THR A 20 -22.25 -7.05 7.32
C THR A 20 -20.75 -6.94 7.52
N LEU A 21 -20.33 -6.49 8.71
CA LEU A 21 -18.92 -6.48 9.07
C LEU A 21 -18.48 -7.86 9.55
N ILE A 22 -17.45 -8.39 8.89
CA ILE A 22 -16.83 -9.66 9.28
C ILE A 22 -16.09 -9.45 10.61
N PRO A 23 -16.34 -10.28 11.65
CA PRO A 23 -15.62 -10.19 12.91
C PRO A 23 -14.10 -10.26 12.72
N GLY A 24 -13.38 -9.32 13.33
CA GLY A 24 -11.93 -9.20 13.18
C GLY A 24 -11.48 -8.36 11.98
N VAL A 25 -12.41 -7.89 11.14
CA VAL A 25 -12.12 -6.95 10.04
C VAL A 25 -12.65 -5.57 10.41
N CYS A 26 -11.80 -4.56 10.34
CA CYS A 26 -12.17 -3.16 10.55
C CYS A 26 -12.10 -2.39 9.23
N PRO A 27 -13.12 -1.61 8.85
CA PRO A 27 -13.05 -0.72 7.69
C PRO A 27 -11.93 0.32 7.81
N ILE A 28 -11.22 0.58 6.73
CA ILE A 28 -10.15 1.58 6.69
C ILE A 28 -10.74 2.98 6.49
N THR A 29 -10.59 3.84 7.49
CA THR A 29 -11.10 5.21 7.43
C THR A 29 -10.25 6.10 6.51
N VAL A 30 -10.72 7.32 6.25
CA VAL A 30 -9.93 8.33 5.55
C VAL A 30 -8.72 8.75 6.40
N CYS A 31 -8.90 8.89 7.72
CA CYS A 31 -7.81 9.21 8.64
C CYS A 31 -6.70 8.14 8.59
N ASP A 32 -7.06 6.85 8.63
CA ASP A 32 -6.07 5.75 8.56
C ASP A 32 -5.23 5.82 7.28
N ARG A 33 -5.90 6.10 6.14
CA ARG A 33 -5.22 6.29 4.85
C ARG A 33 -4.27 7.47 4.85
N LEU A 34 -4.64 8.58 5.50
CA LEU A 34 -3.80 9.77 5.60
C LEU A 34 -2.59 9.53 6.50
N VAL A 35 -2.79 8.90 7.66
CA VAL A 35 -1.70 8.52 8.58
C VAL A 35 -0.68 7.63 7.87
N LEU A 36 -1.15 6.60 7.15
CA LEU A 36 -0.27 5.72 6.39
C LEU A 36 0.51 6.51 5.32
N ARG A 37 -0.15 7.41 4.58
CA ARG A 37 0.49 8.23 3.56
C ARG A 37 1.53 9.20 4.12
N MET A 38 1.31 9.76 5.32
CA MET A 38 2.28 10.64 5.98
C MET A 38 3.55 9.89 6.41
N GLY A 39 3.41 8.61 6.79
CA GLY A 39 4.56 7.76 7.14
C GLY A 39 5.28 7.17 5.92
N THR A 40 4.65 7.13 4.74
CA THR A 40 5.28 6.59 3.53
C THR A 40 6.26 7.59 2.91
N PRO A 41 7.35 7.12 2.28
CA PRO A 41 8.24 7.97 1.50
C PRO A 41 7.48 8.78 0.44
N LEU A 42 7.96 9.99 0.17
CA LEU A 42 7.40 10.82 -0.89
C LEU A 42 7.45 10.06 -2.22
N ARG A 43 6.33 10.08 -2.95
CA ARG A 43 6.28 9.49 -4.28
C ARG A 43 7.28 10.23 -5.19
N PRO A 44 8.02 9.50 -6.05
CA PRO A 44 8.87 10.12 -7.06
C PRO A 44 8.05 11.07 -7.92
N ARG A 45 8.55 12.29 -8.14
CA ARG A 45 7.91 13.30 -9.01
C ARG A 45 8.16 13.04 -10.49
N ALA A 46 9.13 12.17 -10.80
CA ALA A 46 9.47 11.74 -12.13
C ALA A 46 9.53 10.21 -12.16
N ALA A 47 9.34 9.63 -13.35
CA ALA A 47 9.54 8.20 -13.54
C ALA A 47 10.97 7.82 -13.12
N GLN A 48 11.11 6.72 -12.39
CA GLN A 48 12.41 6.13 -12.11
C GLN A 48 13.05 5.78 -13.45
N LYS A 49 14.18 6.42 -13.76
CA LYS A 49 14.95 6.07 -14.95
C LYS A 49 15.36 4.59 -14.82
N PRO A 50 15.26 3.79 -15.90
CA PRO A 50 15.78 2.44 -15.92
C PRO A 50 17.22 2.42 -15.41
N LEU A 51 17.59 1.32 -14.75
CA LEU A 51 18.95 1.13 -14.29
C LEU A 51 19.82 0.91 -15.54
N ASP A 52 20.59 1.93 -15.91
CA ASP A 52 21.56 1.87 -17.01
C ASP A 52 22.84 1.19 -16.52
N ILE A 53 22.74 -0.10 -16.20
CA ILE A 53 23.88 -0.99 -15.92
C ILE A 53 24.30 -1.65 -17.23
N GLY A 54 24.90 -0.86 -18.11
CA GLY A 54 25.51 -1.31 -19.37
C GLY A 54 27.03 -1.20 -19.33
N LEU A 55 27.72 -1.93 -20.23
CA LEU A 55 29.17 -1.82 -20.45
C LEU A 55 29.61 -0.39 -20.81
N PHE A 56 28.69 0.36 -21.43
CA PHE A 56 28.82 1.77 -21.74
C PHE A 56 27.82 2.52 -20.86
N ASP A 57 28.19 2.89 -19.62
CA ASP A 57 27.39 3.75 -18.73
C ASP A 57 27.16 5.13 -19.38
N GLY A 58 26.22 5.19 -20.33
CA GLY A 58 25.92 6.39 -21.12
C GLY A 58 25.27 7.50 -20.28
N ALA A 59 24.79 7.14 -19.08
CA ALA A 59 24.30 8.07 -18.08
C ALA A 59 25.41 8.71 -17.22
N ALA A 60 26.67 8.30 -17.39
CA ALA A 60 27.87 8.80 -16.68
C ALA A 60 27.69 8.83 -15.16
N ARG A 61 27.11 7.77 -14.59
CA ARG A 61 26.57 7.78 -13.23
C ARG A 61 27.55 7.42 -12.13
N ASN A 62 28.71 6.83 -12.44
CA ASN A 62 29.92 6.77 -11.61
C ASN A 62 30.81 5.64 -12.14
N GLN A 63 31.48 5.84 -13.28
CA GLN A 63 32.67 5.03 -13.55
C GLN A 63 33.74 5.53 -12.57
N PHE A 64 33.90 4.84 -11.44
CA PHE A 64 35.14 4.99 -10.68
C PHE A 64 36.27 4.51 -11.57
N ASP A 65 37.27 5.36 -11.82
CA ASP A 65 38.48 4.96 -12.52
C ASP A 65 39.04 3.73 -11.84
N LEU A 66 38.98 2.60 -12.54
CA LEU A 66 39.72 1.42 -12.16
C LEU A 66 41.11 1.58 -12.79
N PHE A 67 42.00 2.21 -12.01
CA PHE A 67 43.43 2.42 -12.20
C PHE A 67 43.87 3.62 -13.06
#